data_AF-A0A1Y5SFP6-F1
#
_entry.id   AF-A0A1Y5SFP6-F1
#
_cell.length_a   1.000
_cell.length_b   1.000
_cell.length_c   1.000
_cell.angle_alpha   90.00
_cell.angle_beta   90.00
_cell.angle_gamma   90.00
#
_symmetry.space_group_name_H-M   'P 1'
#
loop_
_entity.id
_entity.type
_entity.pdbx_description
1 polymer ?
#
loop_
_entity_poly.entity_id
_entity_poly.type
_entity_poly.pdbx_seq_one_letter_code
_entity_poly.pdbx_strand_id
1 'polypeptide(L)' 'MPDLGKYAETVLSAYAVSIALLIVLVTVSLWRAKRVKKQLEDVEMKAKRNG' A
#
# COMPACT_ATOMS: atom_id res chain seq x y z
N MET A 1 -16.95 12.33 34.57
CA MET A 1 -16.45 11.44 33.49
C MET A 1 -16.24 12.33 32.27
N PRO A 2 -15.06 12.38 31.65
CA PRO A 2 -14.84 13.26 30.49
C PRO A 2 -15.89 12.95 29.42
N ASP A 3 -16.39 14.00 28.78
CA ASP A 3 -17.47 13.90 27.79
C ASP A 3 -16.94 13.21 26.52
N LEU A 4 -17.22 11.91 26.36
CA LEU A 4 -16.73 11.11 25.24
C LEU A 4 -17.13 11.71 23.87
N GLY A 5 -18.24 12.46 23.82
CA GLY A 5 -18.70 13.14 22.62
C GLY A 5 -17.67 14.13 22.05
N LYS A 6 -16.84 14.77 22.90
CA LYS A 6 -15.82 15.73 22.44
C LYS A 6 -14.67 15.10 21.66
N TYR A 7 -14.39 13.83 21.88
CA TYR A 7 -13.29 13.13 21.20
C TYR A 7 -13.77 12.30 20.03
N ALA A 8 -15.08 12.09 19.88
CA ALA A 8 -15.65 11.24 18.85
C ALA A 8 -15.19 11.68 17.44
N GLU A 9 -15.21 12.99 17.15
CA GLU A 9 -14.79 13.54 15.87
C GLU A 9 -13.27 13.40 15.65
N THR A 10 -12.46 13.69 16.66
CA THR A 10 -11.00 13.56 16.59
C THR A 10 -10.56 12.11 16.41
N VAL A 11 -11.19 11.19 17.14
CA VAL A 11 -10.89 9.76 17.07
C VAL A 11 -11.34 9.20 15.72
N LEU A 12 -12.52 9.57 15.24
CA LEU A 12 -13.03 9.13 13.94
C LEU A 12 -12.16 9.64 12.79
N SER A 13 -11.77 10.91 12.80
CA SER A 13 -10.86 11.50 11.81
C SER A 13 -9.47 10.87 11.85
N ALA A 14 -8.93 10.58 13.04
CA ALA A 14 -7.66 9.88 13.20
C ALA A 14 -7.70 8.48 12.56
N TYR A 15 -8.79 7.72 12.74
CA TYR A 15 -8.97 6.44 12.06
C TYR A 15 -9.12 6.60 10.55
N ALA A 16 -9.90 7.58 10.08
CA ALA A 16 -10.07 7.83 8.65
C ALA A 16 -8.73 8.15 7.96
N VAL A 17 -7.91 9.02 8.57
CA VAL A 17 -6.57 9.35 8.08
C VAL A 17 -5.66 8.12 8.11
N SER A 18 -5.67 7.35 9.21
CA SER A 18 -4.84 6.15 9.33
C SER A 18 -5.19 5.10 8.28
N ILE A 19 -6.49 4.85 8.04
CA ILE A 19 -6.98 3.94 7.00
C ILE A 19 -6.55 4.44 5.62
N ALA A 20 -6.70 5.74 5.33
CA ALA A 20 -6.26 6.31 4.07
C ALA A 20 -4.76 6.10 3.83
N LEU A 21 -3.93 6.32 4.85
CA LEU A 21 -2.48 6.08 4.78
C LEU A 21 -2.17 4.60 4.53
N LEU A 22 -2.86 3.69 5.19
CA LEU A 22 -2.70 2.24 4.96
C LEU A 22 -3.07 1.85 3.52
N ILE A 23 -4.18 2.37 2.99
CA ILE A 23 -4.59 2.14 1.61
C ILE A 23 -3.49 2.62 0.65
N VAL A 24 -2.99 3.85 0.84
CA VAL A 24 -1.90 4.40 0.02
C VAL A 24 -0.67 3.50 0.06
N LEU A 25 -0.25 3.07 1.25
CA LEU A 25 0.91 2.18 1.42
C LEU A 25 0.72 0.85 0.70
N VAL A 26 -0.46 0.24 0.81
CA VAL A 26 -0.78 -1.02 0.13
C VAL A 26 -0.78 -0.83 -1.39
N THR A 27 -1.42 0.22 -1.90
CA THR A 27 -1.45 0.51 -3.35
C THR A 27 -0.05 0.72 -3.91
N VAL A 28 0.79 1.50 -3.23
CA VAL A 28 2.19 1.72 -3.62
C VAL A 28 2.97 0.41 -3.60
N SER A 29 2.78 -0.42 -2.56
CA SER A 29 3.44 -1.72 -2.43
C SER A 29 3.08 -2.67 -3.57
N LEU A 30 1.80 -2.74 -3.93
CA LEU A 30 1.31 -3.55 -5.05
C LEU A 30 1.83 -3.04 -6.40
N TRP A 31 1.89 -1.72 -6.60
CA TRP A 31 2.43 -1.16 -7.84
C TRP A 31 3.92 -1.49 -8.00
N ARG A 32 4.69 -1.39 -6.91
CA ARG A 32 6.11 -1.77 -6.90
C ARG A 32 6.29 -3.26 -7.19
N ALA A 33 5.48 -4.13 -6.57
CA ALA A 33 5.53 -5.57 -6.80
C ALA A 33 5.29 -5.93 -8.27
N LYS A 34 4.28 -5.31 -8.91
CA LYS A 34 4.01 -5.49 -10.35
C LYS A 34 5.20 -5.06 -11.22
N ARG A 35 5.84 -3.93 -10.89
CA ARG A 35 7.02 -3.45 -11.63
C ARG A 35 8.20 -4.41 -11.53
N VAL A 36 8.47 -4.94 -10.34
CA VAL A 36 9.57 -5.91 -10.13
C VAL A 36 9.28 -7.22 -10.85
N LYS A 37 8.03 -7.71 -10.79
CA LYS A 37 7.63 -8.92 -11.52
C LYS A 37 7.89 -8.78 -13.02
N LYS A 38 7.54 -7.64 -13.63
CA LYS A 38 7.83 -7.38 -15.04
C LYS A 38 9.33 -7.41 -15.36
N GLN A 39 10.16 -6.83 -14.50
CA GLN A 39 11.61 -6.85 -14.68
C GLN A 39 12.17 -8.27 -14.60
N LEU A 40 11.63 -9.11 -13.70
CA LEU A 40 12.03 -10.51 -13.59
C LEU A 40 11.65 -11.30 -14.85
N GLU A 41 10.42 -11.14 -15.34
CA GLU A 41 9.94 -11.77 -16.58
C GLU A 41 10.84 -11.39 -17.78
N ASP A 42 11.23 -10.12 -17.90
CA ASP A 42 12.14 -9.65 -18.95
C ASP A 42 13.52 -10.33 -18.88
N VAL A 43 14.04 -10.58 -17.67
CA VAL A 43 15.33 -11.26 -17.46
C VAL A 43 15.22 -12.76 -17.75
N GLU A 44 14.17 -13.42 -17.26
CA GLU A 44 13.92 -14.85 -17.50
C GLU A 44 13.75 -15.16 -18.98
N MET A 45 13.05 -14.31 -19.74
CA MET A 45 12.90 -14.46 -21.19
C MET A 45 14.25 -14.35 -21.92
N LYS A 46 15.11 -13.41 -21.51
CA LYS A 46 16.45 -13.27 -22.10
C LYS A 46 17.34 -14.46 -21.77
N ALA A 47 17.29 -14.98 -20.55
CA ALA A 47 18.05 -16.16 -20.15
C ALA A 47 17.65 -17.41 -20.96
N LYS A 48 16.34 -17.64 -21.18
CA LYS A 48 15.86 -18.76 -22.00
C LYS A 48 16.25 -18.70 -23.47
N ARG A 49 16.54 -17.51 -24.00
CA ARG A 49 16.90 -17.32 -25.42
C ARG A 49 18.40 -17.53 -25.70
N ASN A 50 19.24 -17.51 -24.65
CA ASN A 50 20.70 -17.55 -24.76
C ASN A 50 21.33 -18.87 -24.26
N GLY A 51 20.51 -19.89 -23.94
CA GLY A 51 20.95 -21.26 -23.64
C GLY A 51 20.31 -22.23 -24.61
#